data_AF-A0A9D6UX77-F1
#
_entry.id   AF-A0A9D6UX77-F1
#
_cell.length_a   1.000
_cell.length_b   1.000
_cell.length_c   1.000
_cell.angle_alpha   90.00
_cell.angle_beta   90.00
_cell.angle_gamma   90.00
#
_symmetry.space_group_name_H-M   'P 1'
#
loop_
_entity.id
_entity.type
_entity.pdbx_description
1 polymer ?
#
loop_
_entity_poly.entity_id
_entity_poly.type
_entity_poly.pdbx_seq_one_letter_code
_entity_poly.pdbx_strand_id
1 'polypeptide(L)'
;MGDTPNTVFLRLEGPLQAWGDNSKFVIRRTMEAPTKSGVMGLISCARGLTRQAASKRLPELNALAMGVRIDRAGTRWWDYHTVGAGYGVLTAAGKIKKTASTGKYETLITRREYLCDANFLVALQGYPGLIEEIAEALQKPEWPVFLGRKCCSPSVPILVTRMRSDGNSEADTGPFDSLEEALASQAWRPRYDGDTPHNEARNRSKTIQLDCLIEWRPTPEIDIAPADAEVWYDAPVSLDPPVHEPRLVKRTSVQVSVGKPLQLRTPPPTPPRADYSNKEFRKRRKDRLKSDQGLCVFCKSPATTVQHVTYRRAGGHEDSEDLRSLCRLCHDAITMIEYGLGMGLDRINPEDPLWRDDIIAKRDEIRRWRSEEGRRRALRGVPVRVRRELLEEGD
;
A
#
# COMPACT_ATOMS: atom_id res chain seq x y z
N MET A 1 28.46 -37.68 -15.88
CA MET A 1 27.59 -37.47 -14.72
C MET A 1 26.76 -36.26 -15.07
N GLY A 2 25.47 -36.44 -15.37
CA GLY A 2 24.61 -35.30 -15.67
C GLY A 2 24.35 -34.58 -14.37
N ASP A 3 24.81 -33.34 -14.24
CA ASP A 3 24.58 -32.54 -13.04
C ASP A 3 23.07 -32.38 -12.83
N THR A 4 22.60 -32.73 -11.64
CA THR A 4 21.21 -32.51 -11.22
C THR A 4 20.87 -31.02 -11.41
N PRO A 5 19.73 -30.69 -12.05
CA PRO A 5 19.38 -29.29 -12.28
C PRO A 5 19.23 -28.54 -10.96
N ASN A 6 19.71 -27.31 -10.93
CA ASN A 6 19.59 -26.42 -9.77
C ASN A 6 18.49 -25.38 -10.02
N THR A 7 17.99 -24.77 -8.96
CA THR A 7 16.89 -23.80 -9.03
C THR A 7 17.25 -22.50 -8.31
N VAL A 8 16.89 -21.35 -8.89
CA VAL A 8 16.92 -20.03 -8.24
C VAL A 8 15.52 -19.46 -8.12
N PHE A 9 15.25 -18.79 -7.00
CA PHE A 9 13.97 -18.15 -6.72
C PHE A 9 14.07 -16.62 -6.80
N LEU A 10 13.13 -16.02 -7.53
CA LEU A 10 12.98 -14.58 -7.66
C LEU A 10 11.64 -14.15 -7.08
N ARG A 11 11.66 -13.24 -6.10
CA ARG A 11 10.46 -12.59 -5.56
C ARG A 11 10.19 -11.30 -6.31
N LEU A 12 9.12 -11.29 -7.09
CA LEU A 12 8.67 -10.14 -7.87
C LEU A 12 7.49 -9.50 -7.14
N GLU A 13 7.80 -8.67 -6.15
CA GLU A 13 6.83 -7.90 -5.37
C GLU A 13 7.06 -6.40 -5.58
N GLY A 14 5.98 -5.66 -5.80
CA GLY A 14 6.04 -4.21 -5.92
C GLY A 14 4.65 -3.58 -6.00
N PRO A 15 4.55 -2.25 -5.78
CA PRO A 15 3.28 -1.53 -5.85
C PRO A 15 2.67 -1.55 -7.25
N LEU A 16 3.50 -1.56 -8.29
CA LEU A 16 3.11 -1.65 -9.69
C LEU A 16 4.02 -2.65 -10.40
N GLN A 17 3.45 -3.44 -11.31
CA GLN A 17 4.17 -4.32 -12.22
C GLN A 17 3.56 -4.25 -13.63
N ALA A 18 4.33 -4.59 -14.65
CA ALA A 18 3.82 -4.65 -16.02
C ALA A 18 4.57 -5.65 -16.91
N TRP A 19 3.92 -6.78 -17.17
CA TRP A 19 4.48 -7.90 -17.94
C TRP A 19 3.86 -7.91 -19.33
N GLY A 20 4.40 -7.12 -20.24
CA GLY A 20 3.79 -6.89 -21.56
C GLY A 20 3.68 -8.15 -22.42
N ASP A 21 2.63 -8.20 -23.24
CA ASP A 21 2.47 -9.18 -24.33
C ASP A 21 2.66 -8.49 -25.71
N ASN A 22 2.05 -9.05 -26.77
CA ASN A 22 1.80 -8.45 -28.08
C ASN A 22 0.99 -7.13 -28.09
N SER A 23 1.40 -6.15 -27.29
CA SER A 23 0.84 -4.81 -27.25
C SER A 23 1.58 -3.88 -28.21
N LYS A 24 1.07 -3.77 -29.44
CA LYS A 24 1.57 -2.79 -30.43
C LYS A 24 0.86 -1.43 -30.23
N PHE A 25 1.62 -0.34 -30.36
CA PHE A 25 1.15 1.05 -30.42
C PHE A 25 0.68 1.70 -29.09
N VAL A 26 -0.53 2.27 -29.07
CA VAL A 26 -1.05 3.21 -28.07
C VAL A 26 -1.49 2.52 -26.79
N ILE A 27 -2.03 1.31 -26.92
CA ILE A 27 -2.51 0.50 -25.79
C ILE A 27 -1.42 -0.50 -25.43
N ARG A 28 -0.97 -0.44 -24.17
CA ARG A 28 0.05 -1.33 -23.63
C ARG A 28 -0.53 -2.15 -22.49
N ARG A 29 -0.89 -3.40 -22.77
CA ARG A 29 -1.46 -4.32 -21.79
C ARG A 29 -0.37 -4.95 -20.93
N THR A 30 -0.82 -5.65 -19.89
CA THR A 30 0.01 -6.54 -19.07
C THR A 30 -0.63 -7.92 -19.02
N MET A 31 0.19 -8.96 -18.95
CA MET A 31 -0.23 -10.30 -18.55
C MET A 31 -0.58 -10.31 -17.06
N GLU A 32 -1.28 -11.35 -16.64
CA GLU A 32 -1.68 -11.57 -15.24
C GLU A 32 -0.51 -11.99 -14.32
N ALA A 33 0.61 -12.40 -14.90
CA ALA A 33 1.79 -12.86 -14.20
C ALA A 33 3.07 -12.52 -15.00
N PRO A 34 4.26 -12.59 -14.37
CA PRO A 34 5.55 -12.41 -15.02
C PRO A 34 5.71 -13.28 -16.28
N THR A 35 6.03 -12.62 -17.39
CA THR A 35 6.36 -13.28 -18.65
C THR A 35 7.80 -13.78 -18.65
N LYS A 36 8.07 -14.85 -19.41
CA LYS A 36 9.43 -15.38 -19.57
C LYS A 36 10.38 -14.31 -20.13
N SER A 37 9.97 -13.56 -21.14
CA SER A 37 10.73 -12.43 -21.69
C SER A 37 11.00 -11.33 -20.68
N GLY A 38 10.03 -11.01 -19.82
CA GLY A 38 10.20 -10.04 -18.73
C GLY A 38 11.25 -10.48 -17.72
N VAL A 39 11.21 -11.74 -17.30
CA VAL A 39 12.18 -12.32 -16.35
C VAL A 39 13.58 -12.41 -16.96
N MET A 40 13.72 -12.89 -18.20
CA MET A 40 15.04 -12.96 -18.87
C MET A 40 15.61 -11.57 -19.13
N GLY A 41 14.76 -10.59 -19.46
CA GLY A 41 15.16 -9.19 -19.57
C GLY A 41 15.62 -8.59 -18.24
N LEU A 42 14.94 -8.92 -17.13
CA LEU A 42 15.35 -8.53 -15.79
C LEU A 42 16.72 -9.11 -15.42
N ILE A 43 16.93 -10.40 -15.67
CA ILE A 43 18.23 -11.08 -15.42
C ILE A 43 19.32 -10.47 -16.28
N SER A 44 19.05 -10.20 -17.55
CA SER A 44 20.00 -9.53 -18.45
C SER A 44 20.38 -8.14 -17.94
N CYS A 45 19.41 -7.40 -17.35
CA CYS A 45 19.65 -6.11 -16.71
C CYS A 45 20.57 -6.24 -15.49
N ALA A 46 20.30 -7.22 -14.62
CA ALA A 46 21.15 -7.49 -13.45
C ALA A 46 22.58 -7.86 -13.84
N ARG A 47 22.76 -8.55 -14.97
CA ARG A 47 24.06 -8.92 -15.54
C ARG A 47 24.76 -7.82 -16.37
N GLY A 48 24.17 -6.63 -16.48
CA GLY A 48 24.74 -5.53 -17.28
C GLY A 48 24.80 -5.78 -18.79
N LEU A 49 23.96 -6.69 -19.31
CA LEU A 49 24.01 -7.07 -20.72
C LEU A 49 23.32 -6.04 -21.60
N THR A 50 24.05 -5.48 -22.57
CA THR A 50 23.42 -4.69 -23.65
C THR A 50 22.40 -5.53 -24.40
N ARG A 51 21.46 -4.89 -25.10
CA ARG A 51 20.44 -5.62 -25.88
C ARG A 51 21.06 -6.61 -26.88
N GLN A 52 22.14 -6.21 -27.56
CA GLN A 52 22.82 -7.11 -28.49
C GLN A 52 23.52 -8.28 -27.79
N ALA A 53 24.12 -8.04 -26.62
CA ALA A 53 24.76 -9.09 -25.83
C ALA A 53 23.73 -10.06 -25.22
N ALA A 54 22.63 -9.53 -24.68
CA ALA A 54 21.51 -10.29 -24.15
C ALA A 54 20.93 -11.24 -25.21
N SER A 55 20.72 -10.78 -26.45
CA SER A 55 20.22 -11.63 -27.54
C SER A 55 21.09 -12.87 -27.80
N LYS A 56 22.40 -12.80 -27.57
CA LYS A 56 23.31 -13.96 -27.69
C LYS A 56 23.19 -14.95 -26.53
N ARG A 57 22.73 -14.49 -25.36
CA ARG A 57 22.51 -15.30 -24.16
C ARG A 57 21.07 -15.82 -24.06
N LEU A 58 20.14 -15.34 -24.88
CA LEU A 58 18.75 -15.82 -24.84
C LEU A 58 18.59 -17.33 -25.03
N PRO A 59 19.34 -18.04 -25.88
CA PRO A 59 19.17 -19.49 -26.03
C PRO A 59 19.39 -20.28 -24.73
N GLU A 60 20.46 -19.99 -23.98
CA GLU A 60 20.73 -20.63 -22.68
C GLU A 60 19.72 -20.21 -21.61
N LEU A 61 19.27 -18.95 -21.61
CA LEU A 61 18.28 -18.45 -20.66
C LEU A 61 16.89 -19.06 -20.94
N ASN A 62 16.53 -19.23 -22.21
CA ASN A 62 15.30 -19.90 -22.62
C ASN A 62 15.34 -21.40 -22.31
N ALA A 63 16.53 -22.01 -22.24
CA ALA A 63 16.70 -23.39 -21.80
C ALA A 63 16.37 -23.59 -20.30
N LEU A 64 16.26 -22.53 -19.49
CA LEU A 64 15.75 -22.63 -18.13
C LEU A 64 14.24 -22.88 -18.12
N ALA A 65 13.80 -23.86 -17.35
CA ALA A 65 12.38 -24.09 -17.08
C ALA A 65 11.88 -23.05 -16.07
N MET A 66 10.70 -22.47 -16.33
CA MET A 66 10.15 -21.40 -15.51
C MET A 66 8.81 -21.80 -14.88
N GLY A 67 8.73 -21.67 -13.55
CA GLY A 67 7.50 -21.76 -12.78
C GLY A 67 7.20 -20.42 -12.10
N VAL A 68 5.93 -20.04 -12.03
CA VAL A 68 5.48 -18.82 -11.35
C VAL A 68 4.37 -19.17 -10.38
N ARG A 69 4.59 -18.94 -9.09
CA ARG A 69 3.54 -19.01 -8.07
C ARG A 69 2.97 -17.63 -7.81
N ILE A 70 1.65 -17.55 -7.82
CA ILE A 70 0.88 -16.33 -7.64
C ILE A 70 0.62 -16.14 -6.14
N ASP A 71 1.58 -15.54 -5.43
CA ASP A 71 1.43 -15.21 -3.99
C ASP A 71 0.33 -14.17 -3.76
N ARG A 72 0.20 -13.22 -4.70
CA ARG A 72 -0.87 -12.21 -4.77
C ARG A 72 -1.04 -11.74 -6.22
N ALA A 73 -2.18 -12.03 -6.84
CA ALA A 73 -2.45 -11.67 -8.24
C ALA A 73 -2.44 -10.16 -8.50
N GLY A 74 -2.76 -9.35 -7.48
CA GLY A 74 -2.89 -7.91 -7.59
C GLY A 74 -4.19 -7.51 -8.31
N THR A 75 -4.31 -6.22 -8.62
CA THR A 75 -5.48 -5.65 -9.32
C THR A 75 -5.04 -4.93 -10.58
N ARG A 76 -5.71 -5.19 -11.71
CA ARG A 76 -5.39 -4.50 -12.97
C ARG A 76 -5.84 -3.05 -12.92
N TRP A 77 -4.99 -2.14 -13.37
CA TRP A 77 -5.27 -0.71 -13.39
C TRP A 77 -4.80 -0.05 -14.69
N TRP A 78 -5.50 1.01 -15.12
CA TRP A 78 -5.17 1.79 -16.31
C TRP A 78 -4.53 3.14 -15.96
N ASP A 79 -3.40 3.41 -16.58
CA ASP A 79 -2.70 4.70 -16.57
C ASP A 79 -2.96 5.44 -17.88
N TYR A 80 -3.53 6.65 -17.77
CA TYR A 80 -3.67 7.58 -18.88
C TYR A 80 -2.39 8.40 -19.02
N HIS A 81 -1.55 8.02 -19.97
CA HIS A 81 -0.17 8.46 -20.03
C HIS A 81 0.08 9.32 -21.27
N THR A 82 0.26 10.63 -21.06
CA THR A 82 0.54 11.62 -22.11
C THR A 82 2.04 11.87 -22.28
N VAL A 83 2.49 12.07 -23.52
CA VAL A 83 3.88 12.42 -23.84
C VAL A 83 3.89 13.64 -24.76
N GLY A 84 4.78 14.60 -24.48
CA GLY A 84 5.01 15.78 -25.32
C GLY A 84 3.90 16.84 -25.25
N ALA A 85 3.07 16.85 -24.21
CA ALA A 85 2.10 17.91 -24.00
C ALA A 85 2.81 19.27 -23.89
N GLY A 86 2.51 20.20 -24.79
CA GLY A 86 3.13 21.54 -24.84
C GLY A 86 4.51 21.62 -25.48
N TYR A 87 5.22 20.51 -25.65
CA TYR A 87 6.60 20.46 -26.20
C TYR A 87 6.71 19.67 -27.52
N GLY A 88 5.72 18.83 -27.82
CA GLY A 88 5.66 17.97 -29.00
C GLY A 88 6.49 16.69 -28.90
N VAL A 89 6.19 15.73 -29.77
CA VAL A 89 6.93 14.44 -29.89
C VAL A 89 7.52 14.33 -31.29
N LEU A 90 8.78 13.92 -31.38
CA LEU A 90 9.44 13.62 -32.65
C LEU A 90 8.81 12.39 -33.30
N THR A 91 8.45 12.52 -34.56
CA THR A 91 8.05 11.39 -35.41
C THR A 91 9.28 10.60 -35.86
N ALA A 92 9.07 9.39 -36.41
CA ALA A 92 10.14 8.62 -37.04
C ALA A 92 10.87 9.38 -38.16
N ALA A 93 10.20 10.37 -38.76
CA ALA A 93 10.77 11.27 -39.77
C ALA A 93 11.54 12.47 -39.18
N GLY A 94 11.75 12.52 -37.86
CA GLY A 94 12.48 13.59 -37.17
C GLY A 94 11.74 14.92 -37.04
N LYS A 95 10.46 14.99 -37.42
CA LYS A 95 9.64 16.21 -37.32
C LYS A 95 8.72 16.17 -36.11
N ILE A 96 8.53 17.30 -35.44
CA ILE A 96 7.55 17.45 -34.36
C ILE A 96 6.16 17.58 -34.98
N LYS A 97 5.24 16.68 -34.60
CA LYS A 97 3.87 16.69 -35.12
C LYS A 97 3.06 17.84 -34.48
N LYS A 98 2.36 18.60 -35.33
CA LYS A 98 1.45 19.68 -34.92
C LYS A 98 0.05 19.36 -35.40
N THR A 99 -0.95 19.71 -34.61
CA THR A 99 -2.36 19.57 -34.97
C THR A 99 -2.68 20.54 -36.10
N ALA A 100 -3.11 20.02 -37.26
CA ALA A 100 -3.34 20.81 -38.46
C ALA A 100 -4.35 21.96 -38.26
N SER A 101 -5.38 21.75 -37.42
CA SER A 101 -6.43 22.74 -37.18
C SER A 101 -6.04 23.87 -36.22
N THR A 102 -5.13 23.63 -35.26
CA THR A 102 -4.79 24.61 -34.21
C THR A 102 -3.34 25.08 -34.27
N GLY A 103 -2.48 24.45 -35.08
CA GLY A 103 -1.05 24.72 -35.15
C GLY A 103 -0.26 24.36 -33.88
N LYS A 104 -0.94 23.85 -32.82
CA LYS A 104 -0.32 23.47 -31.55
C LYS A 104 0.40 22.13 -31.66
N TYR A 105 1.37 21.90 -30.78
CA TYR A 105 2.06 20.61 -30.70
C TYR A 105 1.10 19.48 -30.32
N GLU A 106 1.18 18.37 -31.06
CA GLU A 106 0.35 17.21 -30.79
C GLU A 106 0.88 16.45 -29.57
N THR A 107 -0.03 16.03 -28.70
CA THR A 107 0.28 15.20 -27.53
C THR A 107 0.05 13.74 -27.89
N LEU A 108 1.06 12.89 -27.70
CA LEU A 108 0.88 11.45 -27.83
C LEU A 108 0.21 10.92 -26.56
N ILE A 109 -0.99 10.37 -26.72
CA ILE A 109 -1.70 9.71 -25.64
C ILE A 109 -1.42 8.21 -25.73
N THR A 110 -1.02 7.60 -24.61
CA THR A 110 -0.90 6.16 -24.45
C THR A 110 -1.73 5.69 -23.27
N ARG A 111 -2.27 4.48 -23.34
CA ARG A 111 -2.98 3.83 -22.22
C ARG A 111 -2.19 2.62 -21.80
N ARG A 112 -1.70 2.62 -20.57
CA ARG A 112 -0.80 1.58 -20.06
C ARG A 112 -1.45 0.87 -18.90
N GLU A 113 -1.50 -0.45 -18.99
CA GLU A 113 -2.08 -1.29 -17.96
C GLU A 113 -0.98 -1.78 -17.01
N TYR A 114 -1.29 -1.83 -15.72
CA TYR A 114 -0.40 -2.30 -14.67
C TYR A 114 -1.13 -3.31 -13.76
N LEU A 115 -0.36 -4.19 -13.14
CA LEU A 115 -0.79 -4.95 -11.97
C LEU A 115 -0.42 -4.15 -10.73
N CYS A 116 -1.42 -3.68 -10.00
CA CYS A 116 -1.26 -3.01 -8.72
C CYS A 116 -1.18 -4.03 -7.60
N ASP A 117 -0.25 -3.82 -6.68
CA ASP A 117 -0.10 -4.60 -5.46
C ASP A 117 0.02 -6.11 -5.72
N ALA A 118 0.84 -6.52 -6.68
CA ALA A 118 1.07 -7.92 -7.01
C ALA A 118 2.36 -8.46 -6.34
N ASN A 119 2.37 -9.77 -6.08
CA ASN A 119 3.52 -10.52 -5.57
C ASN A 119 3.56 -11.89 -6.27
N PHE A 120 4.69 -12.19 -6.91
CA PHE A 120 4.94 -13.47 -7.55
C PHE A 120 6.24 -14.07 -7.05
N LEU A 121 6.27 -15.39 -6.92
CA LEU A 121 7.51 -16.13 -6.74
C LEU A 121 7.81 -16.87 -8.04
N VAL A 122 8.93 -16.55 -8.68
CA VAL A 122 9.40 -17.22 -9.89
C VAL A 122 10.49 -18.22 -9.51
N ALA A 123 10.37 -19.47 -9.97
CA ALA A 123 11.42 -20.47 -9.92
C ALA A 123 11.99 -20.66 -11.34
N LEU A 124 13.32 -20.57 -11.47
CA LEU A 124 14.04 -20.91 -12.69
C LEU A 124 14.92 -22.12 -12.42
N GLN A 125 14.71 -23.19 -13.18
CA GLN A 125 15.42 -24.45 -13.01
C GLN A 125 16.22 -24.82 -14.26
N GLY A 126 17.47 -25.25 -14.08
CA GLY A 126 18.33 -25.68 -15.19
C GLY A 126 19.78 -25.94 -14.78
N TYR A 127 20.72 -25.69 -15.69
CA TYR A 127 22.14 -25.99 -15.49
C TYR A 127 22.72 -25.25 -14.26
N PRO A 128 23.36 -25.95 -13.30
CA PRO A 128 23.80 -25.35 -12.04
C PRO A 128 24.72 -24.13 -12.19
N GLY A 129 25.67 -24.15 -13.13
CA GLY A 129 26.58 -23.02 -13.34
C GLY A 129 25.83 -21.76 -13.82
N LEU A 130 24.80 -21.91 -14.64
CA LEU A 130 23.99 -20.77 -15.09
C LEU A 130 23.13 -20.22 -13.94
N ILE A 131 22.63 -21.09 -13.07
CA ILE A 131 21.86 -20.72 -11.88
C ILE A 131 22.72 -19.92 -10.91
N GLU A 132 23.98 -20.32 -10.71
CA GLU A 132 24.96 -19.60 -9.89
C GLU A 132 25.27 -18.22 -10.49
N GLU A 133 25.57 -18.14 -11.81
CA GLU A 133 25.78 -16.86 -12.52
C GLU A 133 24.59 -15.90 -12.34
N ILE A 134 23.36 -16.42 -12.40
CA ILE A 134 22.13 -15.62 -12.23
C ILE A 134 21.99 -15.13 -10.79
N ALA A 135 22.22 -16.02 -9.81
CA ALA A 135 22.14 -15.66 -8.40
C ALA A 135 23.15 -14.57 -8.03
N GLU A 136 24.40 -14.69 -8.48
CA GLU A 136 25.44 -13.68 -8.24
C GLU A 136 25.06 -12.32 -8.83
N ALA A 137 24.58 -12.30 -10.08
CA ALA A 137 24.16 -11.08 -10.74
C ALA A 137 22.95 -10.42 -10.05
N LEU A 138 21.99 -11.20 -9.57
CA LEU A 138 20.82 -10.66 -8.85
C LEU A 138 21.17 -10.17 -7.44
N GLN A 139 22.20 -10.76 -6.80
CA GLN A 139 22.72 -10.30 -5.52
C GLN A 139 23.41 -8.92 -5.65
N LYS A 140 24.07 -8.66 -6.79
CA LYS A 140 24.79 -7.41 -7.08
C LYS A 140 24.49 -6.93 -8.50
N PRO A 141 23.29 -6.39 -8.76
CA PRO A 141 22.88 -6.02 -10.11
C PRO A 141 23.69 -4.85 -10.65
N GLU A 142 24.20 -4.97 -11.87
CA GLU A 142 24.98 -3.92 -12.53
C GLU A 142 24.09 -2.72 -12.90
N TRP A 143 22.85 -2.97 -13.32
CA TRP A 143 21.87 -1.92 -13.60
C TRP A 143 20.63 -2.01 -12.71
N PRO A 144 19.90 -0.90 -12.52
CA PRO A 144 18.65 -0.91 -11.77
C PRO A 144 17.64 -1.89 -12.36
N VAL A 145 17.22 -2.86 -11.55
CA VAL A 145 16.19 -3.85 -11.91
C VAL A 145 14.79 -3.28 -11.68
N PHE A 146 13.86 -3.63 -12.57
CA PHE A 146 12.47 -3.15 -12.54
C PHE A 146 11.50 -4.26 -12.95
N LEU A 147 10.27 -4.19 -12.43
CA LEU A 147 9.21 -5.18 -12.66
C LEU A 147 8.50 -4.88 -13.97
N GLY A 148 9.22 -5.14 -15.07
CA GLY A 148 8.76 -4.95 -16.45
C GLY A 148 9.01 -3.54 -17.00
N ARG A 149 8.38 -2.50 -16.44
CA ARG A 149 8.63 -1.10 -16.84
C ARG A 149 9.52 -0.39 -15.84
N LYS A 150 10.37 0.55 -16.29
CA LYS A 150 11.31 1.30 -15.43
C LYS A 150 10.66 2.04 -14.24
N CYS A 151 9.38 2.41 -14.32
CA CYS A 151 8.64 3.03 -13.21
C CYS A 151 8.15 2.03 -12.15
N CYS A 152 8.30 0.73 -12.38
CA CYS A 152 7.84 -0.34 -11.50
C CYS A 152 9.01 -0.84 -10.65
N SER A 153 9.34 -0.12 -9.58
CA SER A 153 10.40 -0.51 -8.66
C SER A 153 9.96 -1.69 -7.77
N PRO A 154 10.83 -2.68 -7.51
CA PRO A 154 10.52 -3.74 -6.57
C PRO A 154 10.48 -3.21 -5.12
N SER A 155 9.58 -3.76 -4.29
CA SER A 155 9.46 -3.43 -2.86
C SER A 155 10.38 -4.26 -1.96
N VAL A 156 10.93 -5.34 -2.49
CA VAL A 156 11.83 -6.29 -1.81
C VAL A 156 12.97 -6.67 -2.76
N PRO A 157 14.13 -7.15 -2.26
CA PRO A 157 15.17 -7.71 -3.12
C PRO A 157 14.61 -8.80 -4.03
N ILE A 158 15.04 -8.80 -5.30
CA ILE A 158 14.55 -9.77 -6.30
C ILE A 158 15.00 -11.19 -5.94
N LEU A 159 16.26 -11.37 -5.58
CA LEU A 159 16.78 -12.67 -5.19
C LEU A 159 16.22 -13.09 -3.83
N VAL A 160 15.62 -14.28 -3.78
CA VAL A 160 15.27 -14.89 -2.50
C VAL A 160 16.54 -15.39 -1.83
N THR A 161 16.71 -15.01 -0.57
CA THR A 161 17.86 -15.40 0.24
C THR A 161 17.41 -16.14 1.48
N ARG A 162 18.27 -17.06 1.94
CA ARG A 162 18.12 -17.77 3.21
C ARG A 162 19.22 -17.35 4.17
N MET A 163 18.92 -17.39 5.46
CA MET A 163 19.88 -17.06 6.51
C MET A 163 20.69 -18.31 6.87
N ARG A 164 22.02 -18.18 6.81
CA ARG A 164 22.97 -19.22 7.20
C ARG A 164 23.11 -19.28 8.72
N SER A 165 23.68 -20.39 9.20
CA SER A 165 24.01 -20.58 10.62
C SER A 165 25.02 -19.56 11.15
N ASP A 166 25.87 -19.00 10.29
CA ASP A 166 26.84 -17.95 10.60
C ASP A 166 26.23 -16.53 10.65
N GLY A 167 24.92 -16.40 10.40
CA GLY A 167 24.19 -15.13 10.41
C GLY A 167 24.21 -14.35 9.09
N ASN A 168 24.95 -14.79 8.07
CA ASN A 168 24.94 -14.16 6.75
C ASN A 168 23.79 -14.68 5.88
N SER A 169 23.29 -13.84 4.96
CA SER A 169 22.33 -14.27 3.95
C SER A 169 23.04 -14.80 2.71
N GLU A 170 22.54 -15.90 2.15
CA GLU A 170 22.97 -16.43 0.85
C GLU A 170 21.77 -16.65 -0.08
N ALA A 171 22.03 -16.79 -1.38
CA ALA A 171 21.00 -17.16 -2.34
C ALA A 171 20.33 -18.47 -1.93
N ASP A 172 19.00 -18.49 -1.89
CA ASP A 172 18.27 -19.72 -1.65
C ASP A 172 18.18 -20.49 -2.97
N THR A 173 19.22 -21.28 -3.27
CA THR A 173 19.28 -22.16 -4.43
C THR A 173 19.35 -23.61 -4.00
N GLY A 174 18.82 -24.51 -4.81
CA GLY A 174 18.85 -25.94 -4.52
C GLY A 174 18.33 -26.83 -5.65
N PRO A 175 18.74 -28.11 -5.66
CA PRO A 175 18.15 -29.11 -6.53
C PRO A 175 16.73 -29.44 -6.06
N PHE A 176 15.83 -29.63 -7.02
CA PHE A 176 14.45 -30.07 -6.81
C PHE A 176 14.06 -31.01 -7.95
N ASP A 177 13.18 -31.96 -7.71
CA ASP A 177 12.76 -32.93 -8.74
C ASP A 177 11.81 -32.27 -9.76
N SER A 178 11.12 -31.20 -9.35
CA SER A 178 10.15 -30.48 -10.19
C SER A 178 10.04 -29.00 -9.81
N LEU A 179 9.48 -28.19 -10.72
CA LEU A 179 9.14 -26.79 -10.45
C LEU A 179 8.05 -26.66 -9.38
N GLU A 180 7.09 -27.59 -9.35
CA GLU A 180 6.05 -27.67 -8.32
C GLU A 180 6.66 -27.82 -6.92
N GLU A 181 7.58 -28.76 -6.75
CA GLU A 181 8.29 -28.98 -5.49
C GLU A 181 9.13 -27.76 -5.11
N ALA A 182 9.88 -27.19 -6.06
CA ALA A 182 10.67 -26.00 -5.83
C ALA A 182 9.80 -24.83 -5.35
N LEU A 183 8.68 -24.57 -6.03
CA LEU A 183 7.74 -23.53 -5.64
C LEU A 183 7.05 -23.85 -4.31
N ALA A 184 6.82 -25.12 -3.97
CA ALA A 184 6.22 -25.53 -2.69
C ALA A 184 7.18 -25.39 -1.49
N SER A 185 8.48 -25.51 -1.74
CA SER A 185 9.54 -25.41 -0.71
C SER A 185 9.57 -24.04 -0.01
N GLN A 186 9.18 -22.99 -0.75
CA GLN A 186 9.21 -21.62 -0.25
C GLN A 186 7.93 -21.30 0.51
N ALA A 187 8.03 -20.89 1.78
CA ALA A 187 6.84 -20.49 2.54
C ALA A 187 6.14 -19.27 1.90
N TRP A 188 4.81 -19.28 1.87
CA TRP A 188 4.05 -18.07 1.58
C TRP A 188 4.08 -17.15 2.79
N ARG A 189 4.40 -15.88 2.57
CA ARG A 189 4.53 -14.90 3.66
C ARG A 189 3.47 -13.81 3.51
N PRO A 190 2.52 -13.68 4.44
CA PRO A 190 1.56 -12.59 4.41
C PRO A 190 2.28 -11.24 4.59
N ARG A 191 1.69 -10.12 4.12
CA ARG A 191 2.26 -8.80 4.45
C ARG A 191 1.93 -8.46 5.89
N TYR A 192 0.66 -8.53 6.25
CA TYR A 192 0.17 -8.30 7.60
C TYR A 192 -0.41 -9.58 8.22
N ASP A 193 -0.42 -9.65 9.54
CA ASP A 193 -1.13 -10.71 10.24
C ASP A 193 -2.62 -10.71 9.86
N GLY A 194 -3.10 -11.85 9.38
CA GLY A 194 -4.47 -12.03 8.91
C GLY A 194 -4.70 -11.83 7.41
N ASP A 195 -3.68 -11.46 6.62
CA ASP A 195 -3.80 -11.50 5.17
C ASP A 195 -4.08 -12.93 4.69
N THR A 196 -4.87 -13.05 3.63
CA THR A 196 -5.14 -14.33 2.94
C THR A 196 -5.02 -14.11 1.43
N PRO A 197 -4.43 -15.03 0.66
CA PRO A 197 -4.35 -14.96 -0.80
C PRO A 197 -5.70 -14.92 -1.53
N HIS A 198 -6.76 -15.46 -0.93
CA HIS A 198 -8.06 -15.69 -1.61
C HIS A 198 -9.25 -14.91 -1.01
N ASN A 199 -9.02 -13.95 -0.10
CA ASN A 199 -10.10 -13.23 0.63
C ASN A 199 -11.12 -14.13 1.37
N GLU A 200 -10.91 -15.44 1.45
CA GLU A 200 -11.79 -16.37 2.16
C GLU A 200 -11.49 -16.40 3.66
N ALA A 201 -12.53 -16.65 4.45
CA ALA A 201 -12.59 -16.37 5.87
C ALA A 201 -11.39 -16.91 6.69
N ARG A 202 -10.75 -15.98 7.42
CA ARG A 202 -10.01 -15.99 8.72
C ARG A 202 -9.60 -17.29 9.46
N ASN A 203 -9.74 -18.48 8.91
CA ASN A 203 -9.21 -19.69 9.50
C ASN A 203 -7.72 -19.76 9.21
N ARG A 204 -6.92 -19.54 10.26
CA ARG A 204 -5.45 -19.61 10.24
C ARG A 204 -5.00 -21.06 10.01
N SER A 205 -5.02 -21.50 8.76
CA SER A 205 -4.39 -22.75 8.35
C SER A 205 -2.86 -22.60 8.39
N LYS A 206 -2.15 -23.68 8.73
CA LYS A 206 -0.67 -23.75 8.65
C LYS A 206 -0.18 -23.85 7.20
N THR A 207 -1.05 -24.25 6.29
CA THR A 207 -0.77 -24.39 4.87
C THR A 207 -1.81 -23.68 4.02
N ILE A 208 -1.42 -23.27 2.82
CA ILE A 208 -2.30 -22.62 1.85
C ILE A 208 -2.04 -23.13 0.44
N GLN A 209 -3.10 -23.23 -0.35
CA GLN A 209 -3.02 -23.55 -1.76
C GLN A 209 -2.85 -22.26 -2.55
N LEU A 210 -1.87 -22.24 -3.45
CA LEU A 210 -1.58 -21.09 -4.32
C LEU A 210 -1.57 -21.53 -5.77
N ASP A 211 -2.13 -20.70 -6.64
CA ASP A 211 -2.11 -20.90 -8.07
C ASP A 211 -0.69 -20.75 -8.62
N CYS A 212 -0.37 -21.60 -9.60
CA CYS A 212 0.90 -21.64 -10.27
C CYS A 212 0.72 -21.72 -11.79
N LEU A 213 1.65 -21.07 -12.49
CA LEU A 213 1.82 -21.15 -13.93
C LEU A 213 3.17 -21.83 -14.19
N ILE A 214 3.15 -23.05 -14.70
CA ILE A 214 4.36 -23.87 -14.87
C ILE A 214 4.59 -24.12 -16.35
N GLU A 215 5.79 -23.82 -16.82
CA GLU A 215 6.21 -24.16 -18.18
C GLU A 215 6.20 -25.67 -18.35
N TRP A 216 5.37 -26.16 -19.27
CA TRP A 216 5.37 -27.57 -19.65
C TRP A 216 6.46 -27.83 -20.68
N ARG A 217 7.20 -28.92 -20.49
CA ARG A 217 8.24 -29.38 -21.40
C ARG A 217 8.09 -30.87 -21.67
N PRO A 218 8.34 -31.32 -22.92
CA PRO A 218 8.34 -32.73 -23.22
C PRO A 218 9.50 -33.43 -22.51
N THR A 219 9.24 -34.64 -22.03
CA THR A 219 10.22 -35.58 -21.46
C THR A 219 10.29 -36.81 -22.36
N PRO A 220 11.35 -37.63 -22.30
CA PRO A 220 11.42 -38.89 -23.05
C PRO A 220 10.22 -39.82 -22.78
N GLU A 221 9.65 -39.75 -21.58
CA GLU A 221 8.51 -40.56 -21.15
C GLU A 221 7.15 -39.95 -21.53
N ILE A 222 7.07 -38.61 -21.59
CA ILE A 222 5.84 -37.85 -21.90
C ILE A 222 6.19 -36.75 -22.90
N ASP A 223 5.92 -37.00 -24.19
CA ASP A 223 6.19 -36.10 -25.30
C ASP A 223 4.96 -35.31 -25.79
N ILE A 224 3.76 -35.71 -25.33
CA ILE A 224 2.49 -35.05 -25.67
C ILE A 224 2.09 -34.06 -24.57
N ALA A 225 1.81 -32.83 -24.98
CA ALA A 225 1.33 -31.78 -24.09
C ALA A 225 -0.05 -32.12 -23.49
N PRO A 226 -0.28 -31.81 -22.19
CA PRO A 226 -1.60 -31.90 -21.59
C PRO A 226 -2.64 -31.07 -22.35
N ALA A 227 -3.87 -31.55 -22.44
CA ALA A 227 -4.95 -30.89 -23.18
C ALA A 227 -5.33 -29.52 -22.59
N ASP A 228 -5.03 -29.28 -21.32
CA ASP A 228 -5.26 -28.05 -20.57
C ASP A 228 -4.06 -27.07 -20.63
N ALA A 229 -2.98 -27.40 -21.36
CA ALA A 229 -1.85 -26.51 -21.52
C ALA A 229 -2.17 -25.32 -22.44
N GLU A 230 -1.85 -24.11 -21.99
CA GLU A 230 -2.03 -22.88 -22.74
C GLU A 230 -0.79 -22.54 -23.56
N VAL A 231 -0.98 -21.94 -24.74
CA VAL A 231 0.12 -21.42 -25.57
C VAL A 231 0.37 -19.95 -25.24
N TRP A 232 1.58 -19.64 -24.74
CA TRP A 232 2.00 -18.29 -24.39
C TRP A 232 3.12 -17.82 -25.32
N TYR A 233 2.97 -16.66 -25.96
CA TYR A 233 3.96 -16.08 -26.88
C TYR A 233 4.90 -15.12 -26.14
N ASP A 234 5.68 -15.65 -25.21
CA ASP A 234 6.51 -14.85 -24.31
C ASP A 234 7.95 -15.36 -24.13
N ALA A 235 8.37 -16.40 -24.87
CA ALA A 235 9.77 -16.83 -24.89
C ALA A 235 10.58 -15.90 -25.82
N PRO A 236 11.54 -15.10 -25.32
CA PRO A 236 12.20 -14.08 -26.13
C PRO A 236 13.18 -14.69 -27.16
N VAL A 237 13.00 -14.36 -28.44
CA VAL A 237 13.99 -14.59 -29.50
C VAL A 237 14.92 -13.38 -29.65
N SER A 238 14.35 -12.18 -29.52
CA SER A 238 15.10 -10.92 -29.46
C SER A 238 14.39 -9.98 -28.50
N LEU A 239 15.17 -9.16 -27.78
CA LEU A 239 14.65 -8.07 -26.95
C LEU A 239 14.53 -6.75 -27.72
N ASP A 240 15.11 -6.66 -28.93
CA ASP A 240 15.10 -5.46 -29.77
C ASP A 240 15.31 -5.78 -31.27
N PRO A 241 14.27 -5.62 -32.13
CA PRO A 241 12.87 -5.46 -31.73
C PRO A 241 12.39 -6.69 -30.92
N PRO A 242 11.39 -6.53 -30.04
CA PRO A 242 10.87 -7.65 -29.26
C PRO A 242 10.18 -8.67 -30.17
N VAL A 243 10.71 -9.90 -30.18
CA VAL A 243 10.17 -11.05 -30.91
C VAL A 243 10.11 -12.22 -29.96
N HIS A 244 8.99 -12.95 -29.96
CA HIS A 244 8.74 -14.04 -29.03
C HIS A 244 8.30 -15.31 -29.75
N GLU A 245 8.80 -16.44 -29.28
CA GLU A 245 8.35 -17.78 -29.61
C GLU A 245 7.26 -18.26 -28.63
N PRO A 246 6.43 -19.23 -29.05
CA PRO A 246 5.47 -19.85 -28.16
C PRO A 246 6.15 -20.78 -27.15
N ARG A 247 5.61 -20.85 -25.95
CA ARG A 247 5.84 -21.94 -24.99
C ARG A 247 4.51 -22.44 -24.43
N LEU A 248 4.52 -23.64 -23.88
CA LEU A 248 3.36 -24.23 -23.24
C LEU A 248 3.39 -23.97 -21.74
N VAL A 249 2.27 -23.54 -21.19
CA VAL A 249 2.11 -23.20 -19.77
C VAL A 249 0.91 -23.94 -19.21
N LYS A 250 1.12 -24.69 -18.14
CA LYS A 250 0.07 -25.38 -17.40
C LYS A 250 -0.34 -24.56 -16.18
N ARG A 251 -1.64 -24.42 -15.96
CA ARG A 251 -2.18 -23.93 -14.70
C ARG A 251 -2.24 -25.08 -13.70
N THR A 252 -1.65 -24.88 -12.54
CA THR A 252 -1.70 -25.84 -11.44
C THR A 252 -1.79 -25.09 -10.12
N SER A 253 -1.75 -25.83 -9.02
CA SER A 253 -1.66 -25.23 -7.70
C SER A 253 -0.72 -26.05 -6.83
N VAL A 254 -0.08 -25.39 -5.87
CA VAL A 254 0.81 -26.02 -4.90
C VAL A 254 0.37 -25.68 -3.48
N GLN A 255 0.47 -26.65 -2.59
CA GLN A 255 0.22 -26.44 -1.17
C GLN A 255 1.52 -26.03 -0.48
N VAL A 256 1.52 -24.90 0.22
CA VAL A 256 2.71 -24.31 0.83
C VAL A 256 2.50 -23.96 2.28
N SER A 257 3.57 -23.92 3.07
CA SER A 257 3.50 -23.49 4.45
C SER A 257 3.28 -21.97 4.57
N VAL A 258 2.56 -21.55 5.61
CA VAL A 258 2.36 -20.13 5.95
C VAL A 258 3.50 -19.68 6.87
N GLY A 259 4.33 -18.77 6.37
CA GLY A 259 5.42 -18.15 7.10
C GLY A 259 5.00 -16.94 7.93
N LYS A 260 5.98 -16.28 8.56
CA LYS A 260 5.75 -15.07 9.36
C LYS A 260 5.39 -13.85 8.49
N PRO A 261 4.49 -12.97 8.96
CA PRO A 261 4.20 -11.71 8.29
C PRO A 261 5.46 -10.90 8.01
N LEU A 262 5.50 -10.24 6.86
CA LEU A 262 6.63 -9.40 6.42
C LEU A 262 6.63 -8.03 7.10
N GLN A 263 5.46 -7.51 7.43
CA GLN A 263 5.27 -6.17 7.96
C GLN A 263 4.44 -6.20 9.24
N LEU A 264 4.81 -5.32 10.17
CA LEU A 264 3.96 -4.97 11.30
C LEU A 264 3.07 -3.79 10.87
N ARG A 265 1.82 -3.78 11.32
CA ARG A 265 0.94 -2.66 11.06
C ARG A 265 1.52 -1.42 11.74
N THR A 266 1.92 -0.42 10.97
CA THR A 266 2.38 0.86 11.52
C THR A 266 1.21 1.48 12.29
N PRO A 267 1.34 1.68 13.63
CA PRO A 267 0.29 2.34 14.37
C PRO A 267 0.11 3.77 13.83
N PRO A 268 -1.13 4.32 13.84
CA PRO A 268 -1.32 5.71 13.49
C PRO A 268 -0.45 6.59 14.39
N PRO A 269 0.11 7.70 13.87
CA PRO A 269 0.89 8.60 14.71
C PRO A 269 0.05 9.06 15.90
N THR A 270 0.66 9.11 17.10
CA THR A 270 -0.03 9.60 18.28
C THR A 270 -0.47 11.03 18.03
N PRO A 271 -1.77 11.35 18.12
CA PRO A 271 -2.23 12.71 17.89
C PRO A 271 -1.63 13.65 18.95
N PRO A 272 -1.23 14.88 18.58
CA PRO A 272 -0.80 15.88 19.54
C PRO A 272 -1.90 16.12 20.58
N ARG A 273 -1.50 16.25 21.85
CA ARG A 273 -2.41 16.44 23.00
C ARG A 273 -1.95 17.63 23.81
N ALA A 274 -2.91 18.32 24.42
CA ALA A 274 -2.62 19.38 25.37
C ALA A 274 -1.87 18.79 26.58
N ASP A 275 -0.68 19.33 26.86
CA ASP A 275 0.13 18.95 28.01
C ASP A 275 0.01 20.01 29.12
N TYR A 276 -0.87 19.73 30.08
CA TYR A 276 -1.10 20.60 31.23
C TYR A 276 0.08 20.67 32.22
N SER A 277 1.09 19.80 32.07
CA SER A 277 2.33 19.86 32.86
C SER A 277 3.37 20.81 32.25
N ASN A 278 3.29 21.08 30.94
CA ASN A 278 4.22 21.94 30.23
C ASN A 278 4.09 23.42 30.66
N LYS A 279 5.23 24.04 30.98
CA LYS A 279 5.30 25.46 31.40
C LYS A 279 4.90 26.42 30.28
N GLU A 280 5.32 26.16 29.05
CA GLU A 280 5.01 27.02 27.90
C GLU A 280 3.52 26.98 27.58
N PHE A 281 2.91 25.79 27.58
CA PHE A 281 1.45 25.66 27.42
C PHE A 281 0.67 26.46 28.49
N ARG A 282 1.09 26.35 29.77
CA ARG A 282 0.49 27.14 30.86
C ARG A 282 0.63 28.64 30.64
N LYS A 283 1.77 29.09 30.10
CA LYS A 283 2.01 30.49 29.76
C LYS A 283 1.09 30.95 28.62
N ARG A 284 1.05 30.20 27.51
CA ARG A 284 0.15 30.49 26.36
C ARG A 284 -1.32 30.57 26.78
N ARG A 285 -1.77 29.67 27.66
CA ARG A 285 -3.12 29.71 28.23
C ARG A 285 -3.40 30.99 29.01
N LYS A 286 -2.45 31.44 29.84
CA LYS A 286 -2.57 32.70 30.60
C LYS A 286 -2.56 33.91 29.66
N ASP A 287 -1.68 33.90 28.67
CA ASP A 287 -1.55 34.97 27.69
C ASP A 287 -2.84 35.11 26.87
N ARG A 288 -3.46 34.00 26.47
CA ARG A 288 -4.77 34.02 25.79
C ARG A 288 -5.88 34.60 26.67
N LEU A 289 -5.98 34.17 27.93
CA LEU A 289 -6.94 34.73 28.89
C LEU A 289 -6.74 36.24 29.07
N LYS A 290 -5.50 36.70 29.15
CA LYS A 290 -5.17 38.12 29.26
C LYS A 290 -5.53 38.90 27.99
N SER A 291 -5.22 38.33 26.82
CA SER A 291 -5.56 38.91 25.51
C SER A 291 -7.07 39.11 25.34
N ASP A 292 -7.86 38.15 25.81
CA ASP A 292 -9.33 38.22 25.80
C ASP A 292 -9.91 38.99 26.99
N GLN A 293 -9.08 39.74 27.72
CA GLN A 293 -9.45 40.54 28.89
C GLN A 293 -10.15 39.74 30.01
N GLY A 294 -9.87 38.44 30.11
CA GLY A 294 -10.50 37.53 31.06
C GLY A 294 -11.98 37.25 30.75
N LEU A 295 -12.45 37.53 29.53
CA LEU A 295 -13.83 37.34 29.12
C LEU A 295 -13.96 36.16 28.15
N CYS A 296 -15.11 35.48 28.24
CA CYS A 296 -15.48 34.43 27.31
C CYS A 296 -15.75 35.05 25.94
N VAL A 297 -15.04 34.59 24.90
CA VAL A 297 -15.20 35.16 23.55
C VAL A 297 -16.63 35.02 23.02
N PHE A 298 -17.33 33.94 23.42
CA PHE A 298 -18.70 33.62 23.02
C PHE A 298 -19.78 34.44 23.74
N CYS A 299 -19.84 34.36 25.08
CA CYS A 299 -20.95 34.92 25.88
C CYS A 299 -20.57 36.12 26.74
N LYS A 300 -19.30 36.55 26.71
CA LYS A 300 -18.75 37.66 27.50
C LYS A 300 -18.81 37.51 29.02
N SER A 301 -19.23 36.36 29.56
CA SER A 301 -19.05 36.04 30.99
C SER A 301 -17.57 35.85 31.34
N PRO A 302 -17.16 35.92 32.62
CA PRO A 302 -15.77 35.66 33.03
C PRO A 302 -15.25 34.31 32.51
N ALA A 303 -14.11 34.33 31.83
CA ALA A 303 -13.46 33.15 31.30
C ALA A 303 -12.58 32.47 32.35
N THR A 304 -12.72 31.15 32.46
CA THR A 304 -11.97 30.30 33.40
C THR A 304 -11.16 29.23 32.69
N THR A 305 -11.45 29.00 31.42
CA THR A 305 -10.91 27.91 30.60
C THR A 305 -10.50 28.44 29.23
N VAL A 306 -9.70 27.65 28.51
CA VAL A 306 -9.29 27.96 27.15
C VAL A 306 -9.58 26.74 26.30
N GLN A 307 -10.29 26.93 25.17
CA GLN A 307 -10.61 25.91 24.18
C GLN A 307 -9.55 25.91 23.07
N HIS A 308 -9.18 24.73 22.60
CA HIS A 308 -8.40 24.58 21.37
C HIS A 308 -9.32 24.58 20.17
N VAL A 309 -9.06 25.44 19.19
CA VAL A 309 -9.72 25.43 17.87
C VAL A 309 -8.98 24.49 16.91
N THR A 310 -7.70 24.20 17.19
CA THR A 310 -6.96 23.12 16.55
C THR A 310 -5.94 22.51 17.51
N TYR A 311 -5.71 21.21 17.40
CA TYR A 311 -4.68 20.49 18.16
C TYR A 311 -3.36 20.33 17.41
N ARG A 312 -3.23 20.86 16.18
CA ARG A 312 -2.06 20.66 15.31
C ARG A 312 -0.72 21.03 15.97
N ARG A 313 -0.72 21.99 16.89
CA ARG A 313 0.47 22.44 17.65
C ARG A 313 0.34 22.26 19.17
N ALA A 314 -0.60 21.41 19.60
CA ALA A 314 -0.86 21.20 21.02
C ALA A 314 0.33 20.55 21.74
N GLY A 315 0.61 21.02 22.95
CA GLY A 315 1.74 20.57 23.78
C GLY A 315 2.80 21.63 24.08
N GLY A 316 2.50 22.93 23.91
CA GLY A 316 3.43 24.04 24.22
C GLY A 316 3.96 24.82 23.01
N HIS A 317 3.46 24.55 21.81
CA HIS A 317 3.79 25.29 20.59
C HIS A 317 2.57 26.00 19.99
N GLU A 318 1.53 26.22 20.80
CA GLU A 318 0.28 26.85 20.37
C GLU A 318 0.47 28.34 20.08
N ASP A 319 -0.13 28.78 18.98
CA ASP A 319 -0.29 30.19 18.67
C ASP A 319 -1.52 30.77 19.38
N SER A 320 -1.59 32.09 19.46
CA SER A 320 -2.76 32.78 20.02
C SER A 320 -4.04 32.45 19.26
N GLU A 321 -3.95 32.14 17.97
CA GLU A 321 -5.08 31.76 17.11
C GLU A 321 -5.59 30.33 17.34
N ASP A 322 -4.77 29.46 17.94
CA ASP A 322 -5.17 28.07 18.23
C ASP A 322 -6.10 27.99 19.45
N LEU A 323 -6.20 29.06 20.23
CA LEU A 323 -6.80 29.08 21.56
C LEU A 323 -7.92 30.13 21.67
N ARG A 324 -8.98 29.83 22.43
CA ARG A 324 -10.07 30.78 22.75
C ARG A 324 -10.45 30.76 24.22
N SER A 325 -10.53 31.93 24.85
CA SER A 325 -10.96 32.04 26.23
C SER A 325 -12.46 31.81 26.35
N LEU A 326 -12.85 30.89 27.23
CA LEU A 326 -14.25 30.53 27.46
C LEU A 326 -14.58 30.45 28.95
N CYS A 327 -15.83 30.74 29.28
CA CYS A 327 -16.38 30.34 30.57
C CYS A 327 -16.64 28.83 30.59
N ARG A 328 -16.69 28.23 31.78
CA ARG A 328 -16.87 26.78 31.97
C ARG A 328 -18.07 26.23 31.19
N LEU A 329 -19.21 26.93 31.22
CA LEU A 329 -20.43 26.49 30.54
C LEU A 329 -20.29 26.45 29.01
N CYS A 330 -19.65 27.46 28.40
CA CYS A 330 -19.45 27.47 26.96
C CYS A 330 -18.42 26.42 26.53
N HIS A 331 -17.36 26.23 27.33
CA HIS A 331 -16.37 25.18 27.09
C HIS A 331 -17.03 23.79 27.13
N ASP A 332 -17.81 23.49 28.17
CA ASP A 332 -18.51 22.21 28.30
C ASP A 332 -19.48 21.97 27.15
N ALA A 333 -20.24 22.98 26.73
CA ALA A 333 -21.16 22.89 25.60
C ALA A 333 -20.45 22.53 24.28
N ILE A 334 -19.35 23.24 23.98
CA ILE A 334 -18.55 22.98 22.79
C ILE A 334 -17.93 21.59 22.82
N THR A 335 -17.32 21.21 23.95
CA THR A 335 -16.71 19.89 24.12
C THR A 335 -17.73 18.76 23.89
N MET A 336 -18.97 18.91 24.37
CA MET A 336 -20.02 17.92 24.14
C MET A 336 -20.43 17.79 22.67
N ILE A 337 -20.49 18.90 21.93
CA ILE A 337 -20.77 18.88 20.48
C ILE A 337 -19.62 18.19 19.73
N GLU A 338 -18.38 18.54 20.07
CA GLU A 338 -17.18 17.98 19.45
C GLU A 338 -17.07 16.46 19.62
N TYR A 339 -17.42 15.94 20.80
CA TYR A 339 -17.47 14.50 21.05
C TYR A 339 -18.59 13.81 20.27
N GLY A 340 -19.77 14.44 20.16
CA GLY A 340 -20.89 13.90 19.40
C GLY A 340 -20.60 13.79 17.90
N LEU A 341 -19.83 14.72 17.34
CA LEU A 341 -19.44 14.74 15.93
C LEU A 341 -18.17 13.96 15.61
N GLY A 342 -17.47 13.41 16.62
CA GLY A 342 -16.22 12.66 16.40
C GLY A 342 -15.10 13.52 15.80
N MET A 343 -15.03 14.81 16.14
CA MET A 343 -14.07 15.74 15.54
C MET A 343 -12.61 15.35 15.86
N GLY A 344 -11.75 15.50 14.86
CA GLY A 344 -10.33 15.15 14.90
C GLY A 344 -9.44 16.25 15.48
N LEU A 345 -8.48 16.74 14.68
CA LEU A 345 -7.53 17.77 15.11
C LEU A 345 -8.14 19.18 15.06
N ASP A 346 -9.01 19.44 14.09
CA ASP A 346 -9.70 20.71 13.94
C ASP A 346 -11.01 20.67 14.76
N ARG A 347 -11.20 21.70 15.57
CA ARG A 347 -12.19 21.80 16.65
C ARG A 347 -13.08 23.01 16.41
N ILE A 348 -14.14 23.13 17.21
CA ILE A 348 -15.10 24.21 17.01
C ILE A 348 -14.45 25.55 17.39
N ASN A 349 -14.49 26.51 16.45
CA ASN A 349 -14.21 27.90 16.77
C ASN A 349 -15.48 28.55 17.32
N PRO A 350 -15.55 28.96 18.59
CA PRO A 350 -16.71 29.64 19.16
C PRO A 350 -17.04 30.99 18.52
N GLU A 351 -16.11 31.60 17.78
CA GLU A 351 -16.34 32.87 17.08
C GLU A 351 -17.00 32.68 15.71
N ASP A 352 -16.97 31.46 15.18
CA ASP A 352 -17.58 31.16 13.89
C ASP A 352 -19.13 31.17 14.02
N PRO A 353 -19.83 32.02 13.24
CA PRO A 353 -21.28 32.09 13.26
C PRO A 353 -21.98 30.75 13.03
N LEU A 354 -21.36 29.82 12.28
CA LEU A 354 -21.92 28.51 11.98
C LEU A 354 -22.32 27.74 13.23
N TRP A 355 -21.53 27.82 14.30
CA TRP A 355 -21.73 27.03 15.52
C TRP A 355 -22.57 27.75 16.57
N ARG A 356 -22.99 29.00 16.31
CA ARG A 356 -23.57 29.86 17.33
C ARG A 356 -24.84 29.27 17.94
N ASP A 357 -25.77 28.84 17.08
CA ASP A 357 -27.07 28.34 17.51
C ASP A 357 -26.94 26.99 18.23
N ASP A 358 -26.08 26.10 17.72
CA ASP A 358 -25.77 24.82 18.35
C ASP A 358 -25.17 25.00 19.76
N ILE A 359 -24.24 25.94 19.90
CA ILE A 359 -23.64 26.26 21.20
C ILE A 359 -24.70 26.83 22.16
N ILE A 360 -25.59 27.72 21.70
CA ILE A 360 -26.67 28.25 22.55
C ILE A 360 -27.60 27.12 23.01
N ALA A 361 -28.09 26.31 22.07
CA ALA A 361 -28.99 25.20 22.36
C ALA A 361 -28.37 24.23 23.37
N LYS A 362 -27.09 23.85 23.16
CA LYS A 362 -26.38 22.95 24.06
C LYS A 362 -26.14 23.57 25.44
N ARG A 363 -25.86 24.87 25.52
CA ARG A 363 -25.73 25.58 26.82
C ARG A 363 -27.04 25.53 27.60
N ASP A 364 -28.17 25.76 26.95
CA ASP A 364 -29.48 25.75 27.61
C ASP A 364 -29.92 24.35 28.04
N GLU A 365 -29.56 23.32 27.26
CA GLU A 365 -29.66 21.92 27.68
C GLU A 365 -28.85 21.64 28.96
N ILE A 366 -27.58 22.04 28.99
CA ILE A 366 -26.71 21.85 30.18
C ILE A 366 -27.27 22.60 31.39
N ARG A 367 -27.78 23.83 31.22
CA ARG A 367 -28.37 24.61 32.31
C ARG A 367 -29.63 23.97 32.86
N ARG A 368 -30.54 23.50 31.99
CA ARG A 368 -31.76 22.77 32.40
C ARG A 368 -31.39 21.52 33.19
N TRP A 369 -30.48 20.71 32.65
CA TRP A 369 -30.03 19.49 33.32
C TRP A 369 -29.38 19.75 34.68
N ARG A 370 -28.50 20.75 34.80
CA ARG A 370 -27.88 21.14 36.09
C ARG A 370 -28.90 21.66 37.09
N SER A 371 -29.93 22.39 36.64
CA SER A 371 -31.02 22.88 37.49
C SER A 371 -31.88 21.72 38.02
N GLU A 372 -32.22 20.77 37.16
CA GLU A 372 -32.95 19.55 37.53
C GLU A 372 -32.16 18.66 38.50
N GLU A 373 -30.86 18.45 38.25
CA GLU A 373 -29.98 17.76 39.20
C GLU A 373 -29.91 18.49 40.54
N GLY A 374 -29.79 19.82 40.53
CA GLY A 374 -29.80 20.65 41.73
C GLY A 374 -31.08 20.47 42.54
N ARG A 375 -32.25 20.54 41.88
CA ARG A 375 -33.55 20.23 42.49
C ARG A 375 -33.61 18.80 43.03
N ARG A 376 -33.16 17.80 42.27
CA ARG A 376 -33.15 16.39 42.71
C ARG A 376 -32.25 16.17 43.93
N ARG A 377 -31.10 16.86 44.01
CA ARG A 377 -30.20 16.80 45.19
C ARG A 377 -30.78 17.52 46.40
N ALA A 378 -31.36 18.71 46.21
CA ALA A 378 -32.05 19.44 47.26
C ALA A 378 -33.21 18.61 47.86
N LEU A 379 -33.99 17.95 47.01
CA LEU A 379 -35.04 17.03 47.45
C LEU A 379 -34.47 15.84 48.23
N ARG A 380 -33.26 15.33 47.94
CA ARG A 380 -32.64 14.19 48.68
C ARG A 380 -32.21 14.55 50.10
N GLY A 381 -32.07 15.83 50.44
CA GLY A 381 -31.76 16.30 51.80
C GLY A 381 -32.98 16.56 52.70
N VAL A 382 -34.20 16.43 52.18
CA VAL A 382 -35.46 16.72 52.90
C VAL A 382 -36.10 15.41 53.42
N PRO A 383 -36.52 15.33 54.70
CA PRO A 383 -37.22 14.16 55.23
C PRO A 383 -38.46 13.81 54.42
N VAL A 384 -38.67 12.51 54.18
CA VAL A 384 -39.69 11.97 53.24
C VAL A 384 -41.11 12.52 53.46
N ARG A 385 -41.47 12.91 54.70
CA ARG A 385 -42.79 13.51 55.01
C ARG A 385 -43.06 14.85 54.32
N VAL A 386 -42.06 15.72 54.20
CA VAL A 386 -42.22 17.08 53.62
C VAL A 386 -42.19 17.06 52.09
N ARG A 387 -41.66 15.99 51.49
CA ARG A 387 -41.67 15.79 50.02
C ARG A 387 -43.07 15.61 49.44
N ARG A 388 -44.05 15.15 50.24
CA ARG A 388 -45.40 14.83 49.77
C ARG A 388 -46.27 16.09 49.68
N GLU A 389 -46.14 16.99 50.65
CA GLU A 389 -46.90 18.27 50.70
C GLU A 389 -46.48 19.24 49.58
N LEU A 390 -45.18 19.33 49.25
CA LEU A 390 -44.69 20.23 48.19
C LEU A 390 -45.00 19.77 46.75
N LEU A 391 -45.48 18.54 46.55
CA LEU A 391 -45.91 18.03 45.26
C LEU A 391 -47.44 18.13 45.06
N GLU A 392 -48.19 18.42 46.13
CA GLU A 392 -49.67 18.55 46.10
C GLU A 392 -50.16 20.01 46.04
N GLU A 393 -49.31 21.01 46.32
CA GLU A 393 -49.66 22.44 46.24
C GLU A 393 -49.23 23.13 44.91
N GLY A 394 -48.88 22.35 43.89
CA GLY A 394 -48.31 22.84 42.62
C GLY A 394 -49.11 22.52 41.36
N ASP A 395 -50.42 22.29 41.48
CA ASP A 395 -51.38 22.24 40.35
C ASP A 395 -52.10 23.59 40.17
#